data_AF-A0A0R3FYQ1-F1
#
_entry.id   AF-A0A0R3FYQ1-F1
#
_cell.length_a   1.000
_cell.length_b   1.000
_cell.length_c   1.000
_cell.angle_alpha   90.00
_cell.angle_beta   90.00
_cell.angle_gamma   90.00
#
_symmetry.space_group_name_H-M   'P 1'
#
loop_
_entity.id
_entity.type
_entity.pdbx_description
1 polymer ?
#
loop_
_entity_poly.entity_id
_entity_poly.type
_entity_poly.pdbx_seq_one_letter_code
_entity_poly.pdbx_strand_id
1 'polypeptide(L)'
;MLATDLTGMPPTLIQVGGREMLLDDSRRLAERMLAAGSSVQLQVFRGQIHVFQALFRLLPEARHALRLSGAFLADSAERKFP
;
A
#
# COMPACT_ATOMS: atom_id res chain seq x y z
N MET A 1 -10.37 -15.74 7.67
CA MET A 1 -9.07 -15.03 7.69
C MET A 1 -8.63 -14.98 9.14
N LEU A 2 -7.48 -15.58 9.48
CA LEU A 2 -7.00 -15.69 10.87
C LEU A 2 -6.83 -14.29 11.49
N ALA A 3 -7.15 -14.15 12.78
CA ALA A 3 -7.01 -12.92 13.52
C ALA A 3 -5.52 -12.61 13.76
N THR A 4 -4.85 -12.03 12.76
CA THR A 4 -3.50 -11.49 12.90
C THR A 4 -3.51 -10.25 13.78
N ASP A 5 -2.63 -10.19 14.77
CA ASP A 5 -2.32 -8.97 15.51
C ASP A 5 -1.59 -7.99 14.59
N LEU A 6 -2.13 -6.77 14.47
CA LEU A 6 -1.60 -5.71 13.63
C LEU A 6 -1.16 -4.50 14.46
N THR A 7 -1.05 -4.65 15.78
CA THR A 7 -0.55 -3.60 16.66
C THR A 7 0.96 -3.39 16.43
N GLY A 8 1.42 -2.14 16.53
CA GLY A 8 2.85 -1.81 16.45
C GLY A 8 3.50 -2.01 15.08
N MET A 9 2.72 -2.24 14.02
CA MET A 9 3.26 -2.36 12.66
C MET A 9 3.98 -1.07 12.23
N PRO A 10 5.11 -1.17 11.50
CA PRO A 10 5.79 0.01 10.95
C PRO A 10 4.86 0.74 9.97
N PRO A 11 5.15 2.02 9.62
CA PRO A 11 4.43 2.70 8.57
C PRO A 11 4.35 1.83 7.32
N THR A 12 3.13 1.59 6.86
CA THR A 12 2.87 0.66 5.78
C THR A 12 2.19 1.37 4.62
N LEU A 13 2.72 1.17 3.41
CA LEU A 13 2.07 1.59 2.17
C LEU A 13 1.45 0.36 1.49
N ILE A 14 0.16 0.44 1.18
CA ILE A 14 -0.58 -0.56 0.39
C ILE A 14 -0.96 0.09 -0.94
N GLN A 15 -0.47 -0.46 -2.06
CA GLN A 15 -0.88 -0.07 -3.40
C GLN A 15 -1.64 -1.21 -4.06
N VAL A 16 -2.82 -0.91 -4.61
CA VAL A 16 -3.70 -1.92 -5.22
C VAL A 16 -4.35 -1.38 -6.49
N GLY A 17 -4.56 -2.25 -7.48
CA GLY A 17 -5.32 -1.93 -8.67
C GLY A 17 -6.82 -1.77 -8.39
N GLY A 18 -7.48 -0.86 -9.08
CA GLY A 18 -8.93 -0.67 -8.98
C GLY A 18 -9.76 -1.71 -9.75
N ARG A 19 -9.13 -2.58 -10.54
CA ARG A 19 -9.76 -3.64 -11.33
C ARG A 19 -9.17 -5.02 -11.01
N GLU A 20 -8.84 -5.27 -9.74
CA GLU A 20 -8.37 -6.58 -9.29
C GLU A 20 -9.22 -7.14 -8.16
N MET A 21 -9.16 -8.47 -8.00
CA MET A 21 -9.95 -9.20 -7.01
C MET A 21 -9.56 -8.86 -5.56
N LEU A 22 -8.31 -8.43 -5.31
CA LEU A 22 -7.77 -8.17 -3.98
C LEU A 22 -7.98 -6.72 -3.50
N LEU A 23 -8.79 -5.93 -4.21
CA LEU A 23 -9.11 -4.56 -3.81
C LEU A 23 -9.75 -4.51 -2.41
N ASP A 24 -10.74 -5.36 -2.17
CA ASP A 24 -11.45 -5.37 -0.89
C ASP A 24 -10.62 -6.00 0.23
N ASP A 25 -9.74 -6.96 -0.08
CA ASP A 25 -8.76 -7.47 0.88
C ASP A 25 -7.77 -6.38 1.30
N SER A 26 -7.30 -5.57 0.34
CA SER A 26 -6.41 -4.44 0.60
C SER A 26 -7.08 -3.36 1.47
N ARG A 27 -8.36 -3.05 1.21
CA ARG A 27 -9.16 -2.15 2.04
C ARG A 27 -9.33 -2.68 3.45
N ARG A 28 -9.75 -3.95 3.59
CA ARG A 28 -9.95 -4.60 4.89
C ARG A 28 -8.66 -4.65 5.70
N LEU A 29 -7.51 -4.89 5.06
CA LEU A 29 -6.22 -4.85 5.76
C LEU A 29 -5.91 -3.44 6.27
N ALA A 30 -6.04 -2.41 5.42
CA ALA A 30 -5.81 -1.03 5.82
C ALA A 30 -6.72 -0.61 6.98
N GLU A 31 -8.01 -0.93 6.92
CA GLU A 31 -8.98 -0.67 8.00
C GLU A 31 -8.56 -1.35 9.32
N ARG A 32 -8.13 -2.61 9.26
CA ARG A 32 -7.69 -3.34 10.45
C ARG A 32 -6.39 -2.78 11.03
N MET A 33 -5.44 -2.35 10.20
CA MET A 33 -4.21 -1.70 10.66
C MET A 33 -4.49 -0.35 11.33
N LEU A 34 -5.36 0.47 10.73
CA LEU A 34 -5.80 1.72 11.34
C LEU A 34 -6.49 1.48 12.69
N ALA A 35 -7.39 0.50 12.77
CA ALA A 35 -8.08 0.14 14.00
C ALA A 35 -7.13 -0.38 15.10
N ALA A 36 -5.99 -0.96 14.72
CA ALA A 36 -4.93 -1.39 15.63
C ALA A 36 -3.96 -0.28 16.03
N GLY A 37 -4.17 0.96 15.57
CA GLY A 37 -3.32 2.12 15.86
C GLY A 37 -2.05 2.22 15.00
N SER A 38 -1.90 1.38 13.98
CA SER A 38 -0.75 1.43 13.07
C SER A 38 -0.93 2.46 11.96
N SER A 39 0.18 3.07 11.55
CA SER A 39 0.22 3.99 10.43
C SER A 39 0.14 3.23 9.10
N VAL A 40 -0.88 3.51 8.30
CA VAL A 40 -1.04 2.90 6.98
C VAL A 40 -1.57 3.90 5.97
N GLN A 41 -1.03 3.83 4.75
CA GLN A 41 -1.49 4.57 3.58
C GLN A 41 -1.99 3.57 2.54
N LEU A 42 -3.27 3.68 2.14
CA LEU A 42 -3.84 2.90 1.04
C LEU A 42 -3.93 3.76 -0.22
N GLN A 43 -3.40 3.27 -1.34
CA GLN A 43 -3.48 3.90 -2.66
C GLN A 43 -4.16 2.95 -3.65
N VAL A 44 -5.34 3.35 -4.11
CA VAL A 44 -6.08 2.60 -5.13
C VAL A 44 -5.84 3.23 -6.50
N PHE A 45 -5.21 2.47 -7.40
CA PHE A 45 -4.95 2.92 -8.76
C PHE A 45 -6.11 2.53 -9.67
N ARG A 46 -7.02 3.48 -9.91
CA ARG A 46 -8.22 3.26 -10.74
C ARG A 46 -7.84 2.64 -12.09
N GLY A 47 -8.56 1.59 -12.47
CA GLY A 47 -8.37 0.95 -13.78
C GLY A 47 -7.20 -0.04 -13.86
N GLN A 48 -6.31 -0.07 -12.85
CA GLN A 48 -5.14 -0.94 -12.89
C GLN A 48 -5.48 -2.37 -12.45
N ILE A 49 -4.70 -3.30 -12.98
CA ILE A 49 -4.77 -4.74 -12.71
C ILE A 49 -3.80 -5.13 -11.58
N HIS A 50 -3.89 -6.40 -11.19
CA HIS A 50 -3.00 -6.99 -10.20
C HIS A 50 -1.52 -6.79 -10.54
N VAL A 51 -0.76 -6.24 -9.60
CA VAL A 51 0.69 -5.97 -9.72
C VAL A 51 1.05 -5.16 -10.97
N PHE A 52 0.22 -4.17 -11.32
CA PHE A 52 0.47 -3.29 -12.48
C PHE A 52 1.85 -2.61 -12.45
N GLN A 53 2.47 -2.46 -11.28
CA GLN A 53 3.83 -1.92 -11.10
C GLN A 53 4.88 -2.68 -11.94
N ALA A 54 4.69 -3.98 -12.17
CA ALA A 54 5.58 -4.78 -13.02
C ALA A 54 5.63 -4.30 -14.48
N LEU A 55 4.60 -3.57 -14.91
CA LEU A 55 4.47 -3.02 -16.27
C LEU A 55 5.04 -1.59 -16.38
N PHE A 56 5.97 -1.18 -15.51
CA PHE A 56 6.56 0.17 -15.49
C PHE A 56 7.14 0.66 -16.83
N ARG A 57 7.55 -0.25 -17.72
CA ARG A 57 8.02 0.10 -19.08
C ARG A 57 6.88 0.51 -20.02
N LEU A 58 5.66 0.03 -19.76
CA LEU A 58 4.50 0.19 -20.63
C LEU A 58 3.47 1.18 -20.06
N LEU A 59 3.30 1.21 -18.74
CA LEU A 59 2.25 1.99 -18.06
C LEU A 59 2.85 3.19 -17.30
N PRO A 60 2.44 4.43 -17.62
CA PRO A 60 2.81 5.60 -16.84
C PRO A 60 2.41 5.51 -15.36
N GLU A 61 1.24 4.93 -15.07
CA GLU A 61 0.72 4.73 -13.72
C GLU A 61 1.63 3.83 -12.89
N ALA A 62 2.22 2.80 -13.51
CA ALA A 62 3.17 1.91 -12.85
C ALA A 62 4.44 2.66 -12.42
N ARG A 63 4.97 3.55 -13.27
CA ARG A 63 6.10 4.42 -12.87
C ARG A 63 5.70 5.40 -11.77
N HIS A 64 4.49 5.94 -11.86
CA HIS A 64 3.98 6.81 -10.81
C HIS A 64 3.87 6.08 -9.46
N ALA A 65 3.35 4.86 -9.45
CA ALA A 65 3.24 4.03 -8.27
C ALA A 65 4.61 3.75 -7.65
N LEU A 66 5.60 3.36 -8.45
CA LEU A 66 6.97 3.13 -7.98
C LEU A 66 7.62 4.40 -7.41
N ARG A 67 7.40 5.57 -8.03
CA ARG A 67 7.88 6.85 -7.51
C ARG A 67 7.27 7.17 -6.14
N LEU A 68 5.97 6.92 -5.96
CA LEU A 68 5.31 7.11 -4.67
C LEU A 68 5.85 6.14 -3.61
N SER A 69 6.11 4.89 -3.97
CA SER A 69 6.74 3.92 -3.07
C SER A 69 8.15 4.36 -2.65
N GLY A 70 8.95 4.89 -3.58
CA GLY A 70 10.27 5.45 -3.26
C GLY A 70 10.18 6.65 -2.31
N ALA A 71 9.25 7.57 -2.55
CA ALA A 71 9.02 8.71 -1.67
C ALA A 71 8.55 8.28 -0.27
N PHE A 72 7.68 7.27 -0.19
CA PHE A 72 7.22 6.70 1.07
C PHE A 72 8.38 6.08 1.87
N LEU A 73 9.26 5.33 1.22
CA LEU A 73 10.44 4.75 1.87
C LEU A 73 11.40 5.83 2.39
N ALA A 74 11.63 6.89 1.61
CA ALA A 74 12.47 8.01 2.04
C ALA A 74 11.88 8.72 3.28
N ASP A 75 10.60 9.08 3.26
CA ASP A 75 9.92 9.70 4.41
C ASP A 75 9.92 8.78 5.64
N SER A 76 9.72 7.49 5.43
CA SER A 76 9.72 6.50 6.51
C SER A 76 11.10 6.30 7.14
N ALA A 77 12.19 6.47 6.37
CA ALA A 77 13.55 6.38 6.90
C ALA A 77 13.95 7.61 7.73
N GLU A 78 13.39 8.78 7.43
CA GLU A 78 13.64 10.02 8.16
C GLU A 78 12.88 10.10 9.49
N ARG A 79 11.71 9.45 9.57
CA ARG A 79 10.99 9.27 10.84
C ARG A 79 11.77 8.27 11.72
N LYS A 80 12.63 8.77 12.60
CA LYS A 80 13.20 7.98 13.69
C LYS A 80 12.05 7.40 14.52
N PHE A 81 11.86 6.09 14.44
CA PHE A 81 10.93 5.39 15.32
C PHE A 81 11.54 5.31 16.73
N PRO A 82 10.77 5.62 17.78
CA PRO A 82 11.19 5.36 19.17
C PRO A 82 11.27 3.87 19.46
#